data_AF-A0A937XGB0-F1
#
_entry.id   AF-A0A937XGB0-F1
#
_cell.length_a   1.000
_cell.length_b   1.000
_cell.length_c   1.000
_cell.angle_alpha   90.00
_cell.angle_beta   90.00
_cell.angle_gamma   90.00
#
_symmetry.space_group_name_H-M   'P 1'
#
loop_
_entity.id
_entity.type
_entity.pdbx_description
1 polymer ?
#
loop_
_entity_poly.entity_id
_entity_poly.type
_entity_poly.pdbx_seq_one_letter_code
_entity_poly.pdbx_strand_id
1 'polypeptide(L)'
;MIKGDIRLSRFWQRLLGLSPMGGIGESYRGWVFIPACCSIHTFTLRRPIDLEWLDREGRVLKREFLVPPRSIRCCPHAYGVRERYSDQGLRKQEGWGATETIIALPLLLMIFFMTIQLAYIAIAKVHLGHVLREGMRAAAELTAPNILTASGSDQWTVDGVHSHQPVAGLDRQRSANHAFEDAIQRAFRAWAVFYGESQSGGSRSIRGADFRVASQWLATLESGQMPDRDGGLKASPGSQSASNDPMLFANEPDHLKGVLSYKMPLKLPFFGRALAQVLPVSPDCNLATKGSGLCVEGGRWYWWMQARARIPIPATAGIEAFQTGQEASQTNHSKPYDQSEAAGDSTDVTKADARQFSLSAEQAFLPSSPGALPQTIAALITELQAVTPTASERSHQVIQDCGIQFGT
;
A
#
# COMPACT_ATOMS: atom_id res chain seq x y z
N MET A 1 -35.26 34.36 -14.78
CA MET A 1 -35.58 33.10 -14.07
C MET A 1 -37.09 33.06 -13.87
N ILE A 2 -37.76 32.00 -14.33
CA ILE A 2 -39.21 31.88 -14.18
C ILE A 2 -39.51 31.53 -12.71
N LYS A 3 -40.46 32.23 -12.11
CA LYS A 3 -40.83 32.05 -10.70
C LYS A 3 -41.38 30.63 -10.52
N GLY A 4 -40.77 29.83 -9.65
CA GLY A 4 -41.20 28.46 -9.31
C GLY A 4 -40.25 27.34 -9.73
N ASP A 5 -39.22 27.64 -10.54
CA ASP A 5 -38.24 26.64 -10.97
C ASP A 5 -37.25 26.30 -9.83
N ILE A 6 -36.97 25.00 -9.63
CA ILE A 6 -35.88 24.58 -8.75
C ILE A 6 -34.56 24.72 -9.52
N ARG A 7 -33.62 25.49 -8.96
CA ARG A 7 -32.30 25.72 -9.57
C ARG A 7 -31.27 24.71 -9.06
N LEU A 8 -30.68 23.92 -9.95
CA LEU A 8 -29.61 22.96 -9.62
C LEU A 8 -28.24 23.56 -9.92
N SER A 9 -27.61 24.19 -8.92
CA SER A 9 -26.34 24.88 -9.12
C SER A 9 -25.10 24.04 -8.79
N ARG A 10 -25.20 23.09 -7.84
CA ARG A 10 -24.07 22.27 -7.41
C ARG A 10 -23.80 21.13 -8.39
N PHE A 11 -22.54 20.73 -8.53
CA PHE A 11 -22.13 19.65 -9.43
C PHE A 11 -22.98 18.38 -9.26
N TRP A 12 -23.11 17.87 -8.03
CA TRP A 12 -23.90 16.65 -7.74
C TRP A 12 -25.39 16.81 -8.01
N GLN A 13 -25.94 18.01 -7.78
CA GLN A 13 -27.33 18.29 -8.13
C GLN A 13 -27.52 18.23 -9.64
N ARG A 14 -26.61 18.83 -10.42
CA ARG A 14 -26.65 18.81 -11.89
C ARG A 14 -26.47 17.40 -12.45
N LEU A 15 -25.58 16.60 -11.86
CA LEU A 15 -25.32 15.23 -12.29
C LEU A 15 -26.53 14.32 -12.07
N LEU A 16 -27.25 14.52 -10.96
CA LEU A 16 -28.42 13.72 -10.63
C LEU A 16 -29.69 14.25 -11.33
N GLY A 17 -29.84 15.57 -11.48
CA GLY A 17 -30.98 16.18 -12.16
C GLY A 17 -32.31 15.68 -11.61
N LEU A 18 -33.21 15.30 -12.51
CA LEU A 18 -34.48 14.63 -12.20
C LEU A 18 -34.36 13.16 -11.74
N SER A 19 -33.16 12.55 -11.71
CA SER A 19 -32.99 11.16 -11.29
C SER A 19 -33.61 10.88 -9.91
N PRO A 20 -34.18 9.69 -9.66
CA PRO A 20 -34.67 9.29 -8.34
C PRO A 20 -33.63 9.46 -7.21
N MET A 21 -32.34 9.38 -7.54
CA MET A 21 -31.24 9.58 -6.59
C MET A 21 -31.01 11.06 -6.22
N GLY A 22 -31.52 12.01 -7.00
CA GLY A 22 -31.31 13.45 -6.83
C GLY A 22 -32.16 14.12 -5.75
N GLY A 23 -32.96 13.38 -5.00
CA GLY A 23 -33.78 13.88 -3.89
C GLY A 23 -35.03 14.69 -4.31
N ILE A 24 -35.10 15.18 -5.54
CA ILE A 24 -36.32 15.83 -6.10
C ILE A 24 -37.44 14.80 -6.32
N GLY A 25 -37.06 13.54 -6.61
CA GLY A 25 -37.99 12.42 -6.73
C GLY A 25 -38.88 12.47 -7.97
N GLU A 26 -39.55 11.34 -8.25
CA GLU A 26 -40.46 11.21 -9.39
C GLU A 26 -41.82 11.90 -9.19
N SER A 27 -42.10 12.38 -7.97
CA SER A 27 -43.34 13.09 -7.62
C SER A 27 -43.31 14.56 -8.03
N TYR A 28 -42.14 15.14 -8.27
CA TYR A 28 -42.04 16.52 -8.72
C TYR A 28 -42.59 16.70 -10.14
N ARG A 29 -43.50 17.66 -10.30
CA ARG A 29 -44.16 18.00 -11.58
C ARG A 29 -43.72 19.35 -12.15
N GLY A 30 -42.89 20.09 -11.41
CA GLY A 30 -42.40 21.40 -11.84
C GLY A 30 -41.21 21.31 -12.78
N TRP A 31 -40.69 22.48 -13.15
CA TRP A 31 -39.48 22.61 -13.95
C TRP A 31 -38.24 22.72 -13.06
N VAL A 32 -37.19 22.03 -13.46
CA VAL A 32 -35.86 22.09 -12.86
C VAL A 32 -34.94 22.83 -13.83
N PHE A 33 -34.26 23.87 -13.39
CA PHE A 33 -33.34 24.65 -14.20
C PHE A 33 -31.88 24.32 -13.87
N ILE A 34 -31.13 23.91 -14.89
CA ILE A 34 -29.70 23.59 -14.84
C ILE A 34 -28.92 24.69 -15.57
N PRO A 35 -28.25 25.61 -14.84
CA PRO A 35 -27.47 26.67 -15.44
C PRO A 35 -26.16 26.14 -16.04
N ALA A 36 -25.61 26.88 -17.02
CA ALA A 36 -24.37 26.57 -17.72
C ALA A 36 -24.33 25.14 -18.29
N CYS A 37 -25.43 24.73 -18.93
CA CYS A 37 -25.62 23.39 -19.45
C CYS A 37 -26.12 23.45 -20.90
N CYS A 38 -25.23 23.05 -21.82
CA CYS A 38 -25.49 22.95 -23.25
C CYS A 38 -25.68 21.51 -23.74
N SER A 39 -25.53 20.51 -22.85
CA SER A 39 -25.74 19.09 -23.14
C SER A 39 -26.40 18.39 -21.95
N ILE A 40 -27.45 17.63 -22.21
CA ILE A 40 -28.18 16.81 -21.23
C ILE A 40 -27.99 15.34 -21.56
N HIS A 41 -27.63 14.58 -20.53
CA HIS A 41 -27.45 13.14 -20.57
C HIS A 41 -28.56 12.47 -19.75
N THR A 42 -29.46 11.74 -20.39
CA THR A 42 -30.60 11.11 -19.71
C THR A 42 -30.33 9.66 -19.27
N PHE A 43 -29.06 9.27 -19.12
CA PHE A 43 -28.68 7.88 -18.83
C PHE A 43 -29.18 7.35 -17.49
N THR A 44 -29.34 8.23 -16.51
CA THR A 44 -29.83 7.90 -15.16
C THR A 44 -31.35 8.00 -15.03
N LEU A 45 -32.03 8.51 -16.06
CA LEU A 45 -33.48 8.69 -16.04
C LEU A 45 -34.20 7.40 -16.39
N ARG A 46 -35.37 7.20 -15.78
CA ARG A 46 -36.26 6.06 -16.05
C ARG A 46 -37.45 6.42 -16.91
N ARG A 47 -37.78 7.72 -16.97
CA ARG A 47 -38.93 8.27 -17.70
C ARG A 47 -38.47 9.31 -18.70
N PRO A 48 -39.22 9.50 -19.80
CA PRO A 48 -38.95 10.58 -20.73
C PRO A 48 -39.18 11.93 -20.07
N ILE A 49 -38.42 12.93 -20.54
CA ILE A 49 -38.47 14.30 -20.05
C ILE A 49 -38.78 15.27 -21.19
N ASP A 50 -39.33 16.42 -20.83
CA ASP A 50 -39.40 17.57 -21.73
C ASP A 50 -38.24 18.51 -21.40
N LEU A 51 -37.61 19.07 -22.43
CA LEU A 51 -36.49 20.01 -22.34
C LEU A 51 -36.86 21.36 -22.95
N GLU A 52 -36.51 22.45 -22.26
CA GLU A 52 -36.45 23.80 -22.82
C GLU A 52 -35.03 24.36 -22.68
N TRP A 53 -34.36 24.59 -23.80
CA TRP A 53 -33.05 25.23 -23.85
C TRP A 53 -33.24 26.74 -23.80
N LEU A 54 -32.53 27.42 -22.90
CA LEU A 54 -32.65 28.86 -22.68
C LEU A 54 -31.35 29.60 -23.02
N ASP A 55 -31.47 30.85 -23.48
CA ASP A 55 -30.34 31.80 -23.55
C ASP A 55 -30.06 32.50 -22.21
N ARG A 56 -29.14 33.47 -22.21
CA ARG A 56 -28.76 34.23 -21.00
C ARG A 56 -29.87 35.14 -20.50
N GLU A 57 -30.73 35.62 -21.40
CA GLU A 57 -31.88 36.47 -21.10
C GLU A 57 -33.09 35.64 -20.62
N GLY A 58 -32.99 34.30 -20.70
CA GLY A 58 -34.06 33.37 -20.33
C GLY A 58 -35.10 33.14 -21.42
N ARG A 59 -34.82 33.52 -22.67
CA ARG A 59 -35.65 33.21 -23.84
C ARG A 59 -35.42 31.77 -24.27
N VAL A 60 -36.48 31.11 -24.70
CA VAL A 60 -36.42 29.71 -25.16
C VAL A 60 -35.81 29.65 -26.56
N LEU A 61 -34.68 28.96 -26.69
CA LEU A 61 -34.00 28.72 -27.97
C LEU A 61 -34.56 27.49 -28.69
N LYS A 62 -34.85 26.42 -27.94
CA LYS A 62 -35.31 25.13 -28.49
C LYS A 62 -36.14 24.38 -27.46
N ARG A 63 -37.19 23.70 -27.91
CA ARG A 63 -37.99 22.77 -27.11
C ARG A 63 -37.86 21.36 -27.66
N GLU A 64 -37.67 20.39 -26.79
CA GLU A 64 -37.69 18.97 -27.13
C GLU A 64 -38.62 18.24 -26.17
N PHE A 65 -39.67 17.64 -26.70
CA PHE A 65 -40.64 16.88 -25.90
C PHE A 65 -40.32 15.39 -25.98
N LEU A 66 -40.71 14.65 -24.95
CA LEU A 66 -40.59 13.18 -24.92
C LEU A 66 -39.16 12.68 -25.17
N VAL A 67 -38.16 13.40 -24.66
CA VAL A 67 -36.76 12.98 -24.76
C VAL A 67 -36.60 11.66 -24.01
N PRO A 68 -36.24 10.55 -24.69
CA PRO A 68 -36.20 9.24 -24.07
C PRO A 68 -35.06 9.13 -23.05
N PRO A 69 -35.18 8.24 -22.06
CA PRO A 69 -34.04 7.78 -21.27
C PRO A 69 -32.84 7.38 -22.12
N ARG A 70 -31.62 7.51 -21.58
CA ARG A 70 -30.35 7.10 -22.21
C ARG A 70 -30.08 7.73 -23.57
N SER A 71 -30.48 8.99 -23.72
CA SER A 71 -30.13 9.82 -24.86
C SER A 71 -29.24 10.98 -24.45
N ILE A 72 -28.51 11.50 -25.42
CA ILE A 72 -27.73 12.73 -25.30
C ILE A 72 -28.40 13.78 -26.18
N ARG A 73 -28.76 14.92 -25.60
CA ARG A 73 -29.28 16.08 -26.32
C ARG A 73 -28.36 17.27 -26.10
N CYS A 74 -28.06 18.01 -27.17
CA CYS A 74 -27.16 19.15 -27.12
C CYS A 74 -27.77 20.35 -27.83
N CYS A 75 -27.57 21.54 -27.25
CA CYS A 75 -27.88 22.84 -27.83
C CYS A 75 -26.69 23.78 -27.54
N PRO A 76 -25.72 23.92 -28.46
CA PRO A 76 -24.47 24.63 -28.22
C PRO A 76 -24.62 26.09 -27.76
N HIS A 77 -25.70 26.77 -28.17
CA HIS A 77 -25.96 28.18 -27.83
C HIS A 77 -26.77 28.36 -26.53
N ALA A 78 -27.15 27.28 -25.86
CA ALA A 78 -27.91 27.37 -24.62
C ALA A 78 -27.02 27.83 -23.45
N TYR A 79 -27.51 28.81 -22.70
CA TYR A 79 -26.95 29.18 -21.41
C TYR A 79 -27.35 28.18 -20.32
N GLY A 80 -28.54 27.59 -20.42
CA GLY A 80 -29.01 26.55 -19.52
C GLY A 80 -30.20 25.82 -20.10
N VAL A 81 -30.67 24.84 -19.35
CA VAL A 81 -31.78 23.97 -19.76
C VAL A 81 -32.75 23.80 -18.62
N ARG A 82 -34.04 23.90 -18.93
CA ARG A 82 -35.13 23.48 -18.04
C ARG A 82 -35.53 22.06 -18.41
N GLU A 83 -35.67 21.21 -17.41
CA GLU A 83 -36.16 19.85 -17.57
C GLU A 83 -37.37 19.59 -16.65
N ARG A 84 -38.31 18.78 -17.13
CA ARG A 84 -39.40 18.21 -16.32
C ARG A 84 -39.74 16.82 -16.82
N TYR A 85 -40.40 16.01 -16.01
CA TYR A 85 -40.98 14.76 -16.51
C TYR A 85 -42.05 15.04 -17.55
N SER A 86 -42.06 14.26 -18.64
CA SER A 86 -43.08 14.38 -19.68
C SER A 86 -44.39 13.75 -19.22
N ASP A 87 -45.48 14.52 -19.25
CA ASP A 87 -46.82 14.05 -18.87
C ASP A 87 -47.33 12.94 -19.80
N GLN A 88 -46.88 12.95 -21.05
CA GLN A 88 -47.31 12.01 -22.09
C GLN A 88 -46.63 10.64 -21.96
N GLY A 89 -45.40 10.61 -21.44
CA GLY A 89 -44.62 9.39 -21.28
C GLY A 89 -45.07 8.47 -20.15
N LEU A 90 -45.77 9.01 -19.15
CA LEU A 90 -46.20 8.26 -17.95
C LEU A 90 -47.13 7.08 -18.25
N ARG A 91 -47.83 7.10 -19.39
CA ARG A 91 -48.83 6.06 -19.72
C ARG A 91 -48.29 4.84 -20.47
N LYS A 92 -47.04 4.84 -20.95
CA LYS A 92 -46.59 3.82 -21.93
C LYS A 92 -45.35 3.00 -21.50
N GLN A 93 -44.84 3.17 -20.29
CA GLN A 93 -43.49 2.69 -19.92
C GLN A 93 -43.44 1.59 -18.84
N GLU A 94 -44.51 0.83 -18.62
CA GLU A 94 -44.55 -0.22 -17.58
C GLU A 94 -43.61 -1.43 -17.82
N GLY A 95 -42.87 -1.50 -18.94
CA GLY A 95 -42.06 -2.67 -19.31
C GLY A 95 -40.53 -2.52 -19.29
N TRP A 96 -39.96 -1.31 -19.17
CA TRP A 96 -38.52 -1.10 -19.45
C TRP A 96 -37.60 -1.17 -18.22
N GLY A 97 -38.12 -1.03 -16.99
CA GLY A 97 -37.27 -0.97 -15.79
C GLY A 97 -36.63 -2.30 -15.34
N ALA A 98 -37.25 -3.43 -15.67
CA ALA A 98 -36.79 -4.74 -15.17
C ALA A 98 -35.56 -5.24 -15.92
N THR A 99 -35.57 -5.21 -17.26
CA THR A 99 -34.48 -5.71 -18.11
C THR A 99 -33.18 -4.95 -17.90
N GLU A 100 -33.23 -3.64 -17.71
CA GLU A 100 -32.03 -2.86 -17.42
C GLU A 100 -31.47 -3.11 -16.03
N THR A 101 -32.33 -3.27 -15.03
CA THR A 101 -31.86 -3.62 -13.68
C THR A 101 -31.19 -4.99 -13.70
N ILE A 102 -31.72 -5.93 -14.47
CA ILE A 102 -31.14 -7.27 -14.66
C ILE A 102 -29.74 -7.21 -15.29
N ILE A 103 -29.47 -6.27 -16.21
CA ILE A 103 -28.16 -6.15 -16.86
C ILE A 103 -27.19 -5.25 -16.09
N ALA A 104 -27.67 -4.11 -15.57
CA ALA A 104 -26.84 -3.12 -14.91
C ALA A 104 -26.36 -3.57 -13.53
N LEU A 105 -27.20 -4.30 -12.78
CA LEU A 105 -26.86 -4.74 -11.42
C LEU A 105 -25.64 -5.69 -11.41
N PRO A 106 -25.56 -6.75 -12.24
CA PRO A 106 -24.38 -7.59 -12.32
C PRO A 106 -23.12 -6.82 -12.75
N LEU A 107 -23.25 -5.86 -13.68
CA LEU A 107 -22.11 -5.07 -14.15
C LEU A 107 -21.59 -4.15 -13.04
N LEU A 108 -22.49 -3.50 -12.29
CA LEU A 108 -22.13 -2.66 -11.15
C LEU A 108 -21.48 -3.49 -10.03
N LEU A 109 -22.04 -4.66 -9.73
CA LEU A 109 -21.45 -5.61 -8.78
C LEU A 109 -20.05 -6.05 -9.24
N MET A 110 -19.87 -6.35 -10.52
CA MET A 110 -18.57 -6.72 -11.08
C MET A 110 -17.55 -5.58 -10.91
N ILE A 111 -17.91 -4.34 -11.23
CA ILE A 111 -17.03 -3.18 -11.02
C ILE A 111 -16.67 -3.04 -9.54
N PHE A 112 -17.66 -3.13 -8.64
CA PHE A 112 -17.45 -3.03 -7.20
C PHE A 112 -16.54 -4.14 -6.65
N PHE A 113 -16.69 -5.38 -7.13
CA PHE A 113 -15.79 -6.46 -6.76
C PHE A 113 -14.38 -6.22 -7.29
N MET A 114 -14.23 -5.75 -8.53
CA MET A 114 -12.90 -5.41 -9.08
C MET A 114 -12.22 -4.30 -8.29
N THR A 115 -12.93 -3.24 -7.91
CA THR A 115 -12.35 -2.16 -7.10
C THR A 115 -11.93 -2.65 -5.72
N ILE A 116 -12.73 -3.51 -5.08
CA ILE A 116 -12.35 -4.18 -3.82
C ILE A 116 -11.08 -5.02 -4.02
N GLN A 117 -11.01 -5.86 -5.05
CA GLN A 117 -9.82 -6.70 -5.30
C GLN A 117 -8.56 -5.85 -5.54
N LEU A 118 -8.67 -4.77 -6.31
CA LEU A 118 -7.55 -3.84 -6.52
C LEU A 118 -7.09 -3.17 -5.21
N ALA A 119 -8.04 -2.79 -4.35
CA ALA A 119 -7.72 -2.27 -3.02
C ALA A 119 -6.99 -3.31 -2.15
N TYR A 120 -7.43 -4.58 -2.16
CA TYR A 120 -6.74 -5.66 -1.45
C TYR A 120 -5.30 -5.86 -1.97
N ILE A 121 -5.08 -5.84 -3.28
CA ILE A 121 -3.73 -5.95 -3.87
C ILE A 121 -2.86 -4.77 -3.44
N ALA A 122 -3.39 -3.54 -3.46
CA ALA A 122 -2.66 -2.35 -3.04
C ALA A 122 -2.24 -2.42 -1.56
N ILE A 123 -3.16 -2.84 -0.69
CA ILE A 123 -2.90 -3.03 0.74
C ILE A 123 -1.83 -4.12 0.94
N ALA A 124 -1.96 -5.27 0.27
CA ALA A 124 -0.98 -6.35 0.34
C ALA A 124 0.41 -5.91 -0.11
N LYS A 125 0.50 -5.06 -1.15
CA LYS A 125 1.77 -4.52 -1.65
C LYS A 125 2.48 -3.65 -0.61
N VAL A 126 1.74 -2.78 0.08
CA VAL A 126 2.28 -1.95 1.17
C VAL A 126 2.78 -2.83 2.31
N HIS A 127 2.00 -3.82 2.73
CA HIS A 127 2.41 -4.76 3.79
C HIS A 127 3.64 -5.57 3.41
N LEU A 128 3.72 -6.08 2.18
CA LEU A 128 4.87 -6.84 1.69
C LEU A 128 6.16 -6.00 1.75
N GLY A 129 6.06 -4.72 1.38
CA GLY A 129 7.17 -3.77 1.47
C GLY A 129 7.57 -3.43 2.90
N HIS A 130 6.63 -3.39 3.85
CA HIS A 130 6.92 -3.20 5.27
C HIS A 130 7.59 -4.44 5.88
N VAL A 131 7.01 -5.63 5.67
CA VAL A 131 7.54 -6.92 6.14
C VAL A 131 8.97 -7.14 5.65
N LEU A 132 9.23 -6.85 4.38
CA LEU A 132 10.56 -6.97 3.81
C LEU A 132 11.56 -5.99 4.44
N ARG A 133 11.16 -4.75 4.73
CA ARG A 133 12.02 -3.77 5.40
C ARG A 133 12.39 -4.20 6.82
N GLU A 134 11.43 -4.70 7.59
CA GLU A 134 11.69 -5.22 8.94
C GLU A 134 12.61 -6.44 8.92
N GLY A 135 12.40 -7.37 7.98
CA GLY A 135 13.31 -8.50 7.78
C GLY A 135 14.72 -8.04 7.45
N MET A 136 14.87 -7.11 6.52
CA MET A 136 16.18 -6.58 6.12
C MET A 136 16.88 -5.83 7.26
N ARG A 137 16.12 -5.11 8.11
CA ARG A 137 16.65 -4.45 9.31
C ARG A 137 17.21 -5.45 10.31
N ALA A 138 16.45 -6.53 10.60
CA ALA A 138 16.90 -7.60 11.49
C ALA A 138 18.17 -8.30 10.96
N ALA A 139 18.28 -8.50 9.64
CA ALA A 139 19.47 -9.05 9.02
C ALA A 139 20.68 -8.09 9.08
N ALA A 140 20.44 -6.79 8.88
CA ALA A 140 21.48 -5.75 8.94
C ALA A 140 22.11 -5.66 10.34
N GLU A 141 21.31 -5.76 11.41
CA GLU A 141 21.79 -5.70 12.80
C GLU A 141 22.77 -6.84 13.13
N LEU A 142 22.62 -8.03 12.52
CA LEU A 142 23.52 -9.17 12.74
C LEU A 142 24.75 -9.18 11.83
N THR A 143 24.65 -8.53 10.68
CA THR A 143 25.76 -8.40 9.72
C THR A 143 26.66 -7.22 10.05
N ALA A 144 26.17 -6.24 10.80
CA ALA A 144 26.98 -5.15 11.32
C ALA A 144 28.19 -5.71 12.09
N PRO A 145 29.41 -5.29 11.75
CA PRO A 145 30.59 -5.66 12.51
C PRO A 145 30.47 -5.10 13.93
N ASN A 146 30.62 -5.95 14.94
CA ASN A 146 30.69 -5.54 16.34
C ASN A 146 32.00 -4.76 16.56
N ILE A 147 32.01 -3.48 16.19
CA ILE A 147 33.16 -2.58 16.39
C ILE A 147 33.47 -2.41 17.88
N LEU A 148 32.48 -2.64 18.76
CA LEU A 148 32.62 -2.42 20.20
C LEU A 148 33.40 -3.51 20.96
N THR A 149 33.71 -4.66 20.36
CA THR A 149 34.47 -5.73 21.06
C THR A 149 35.97 -5.73 20.77
N ALA A 150 36.47 -4.88 19.86
CA ALA A 150 37.89 -4.86 19.50
C ALA A 150 38.74 -3.91 20.37
N SER A 151 38.14 -3.02 21.16
CA SER A 151 38.87 -1.92 21.81
C SER A 151 39.34 -2.19 23.25
N GLY A 152 39.35 -3.44 23.74
CA GLY A 152 39.62 -3.71 25.17
C GLY A 152 40.50 -4.92 25.49
N SER A 153 41.10 -5.58 24.51
CA SER A 153 41.91 -6.79 24.72
C SER A 153 43.39 -6.50 24.47
N ASP A 154 43.93 -5.49 25.14
CA ASP A 154 45.37 -5.43 25.30
C ASP A 154 45.81 -6.54 26.28
N GLN A 155 46.78 -7.31 25.80
CA GLN A 155 47.83 -7.90 26.62
C GLN A 155 47.48 -9.16 27.42
N TRP A 156 47.49 -10.32 26.78
CA TRP A 156 48.13 -11.55 27.30
C TRP A 156 48.54 -12.45 26.12
N THR A 157 49.76 -12.28 25.63
CA THR A 157 50.45 -13.21 24.72
C THR A 157 50.80 -14.49 25.49
N VAL A 158 50.10 -15.58 25.20
CA VAL A 158 50.56 -16.93 25.55
C VAL A 158 50.75 -17.71 24.26
N ASP A 159 52.00 -18.13 24.05
CA ASP A 159 52.51 -18.75 22.85
C ASP A 159 51.81 -20.08 22.50
N GLY A 160 51.59 -20.27 21.20
CA GLY A 160 51.92 -21.54 20.57
C GLY A 160 50.81 -22.59 20.44
N VAL A 161 49.63 -22.24 19.91
CA VAL A 161 48.76 -23.24 19.27
C VAL A 161 48.13 -22.63 18.02
N HIS A 162 48.53 -23.10 16.84
CA HIS A 162 47.83 -22.85 15.58
C HIS A 162 46.46 -23.56 15.59
N SER A 163 45.48 -22.95 16.25
CA SER A 163 44.09 -23.35 16.14
C SER A 163 43.57 -22.86 14.78
N HIS A 164 43.07 -23.80 13.98
CA HIS A 164 42.28 -23.49 12.79
C HIS A 164 41.13 -22.57 13.21
N GLN A 165 41.24 -21.28 12.88
CA GLN A 165 40.14 -20.33 13.05
C GLN A 165 38.97 -20.84 12.20
N PRO A 166 37.84 -21.23 12.81
CA PRO A 166 36.67 -21.61 12.06
C PRO A 166 36.21 -20.43 11.21
N VAL A 167 35.70 -20.73 10.02
CA VAL A 167 35.22 -19.77 9.01
C VAL A 167 34.04 -18.96 9.57
N ALA A 168 34.33 -17.96 10.39
CA ALA A 168 33.35 -17.16 11.13
C ALA A 168 32.32 -16.45 10.24
N GLY A 169 32.61 -16.29 8.94
CA GLY A 169 31.70 -15.68 7.98
C GLY A 169 30.45 -16.51 7.65
N LEU A 170 30.56 -17.85 7.61
CA LEU A 170 29.43 -18.72 7.22
C LEU A 170 28.35 -18.76 8.31
N ASP A 171 28.76 -18.78 9.58
CA ASP A 171 27.82 -18.79 10.70
C ASP A 171 27.07 -17.47 10.82
N ARG A 172 27.75 -16.33 10.59
CA ARG A 172 27.11 -15.00 10.57
C ARG A 172 26.04 -14.89 9.48
N GLN A 173 26.32 -15.36 8.26
CA GLN A 173 25.33 -15.33 7.18
C GLN A 173 24.11 -16.21 7.48
N ARG A 174 24.32 -17.40 8.07
CA ARG A 174 23.21 -18.28 8.49
C ARG A 174 22.36 -17.61 9.57
N SER A 175 22.97 -16.97 10.56
CA SER A 175 22.26 -16.22 11.60
C SER A 175 21.45 -15.05 11.02
N ALA A 176 22.03 -14.31 10.06
CA ALA A 176 21.33 -13.23 9.37
C ALA A 176 20.12 -13.73 8.56
N ASN A 177 20.27 -14.84 7.83
CA ASN A 177 19.16 -15.48 7.11
C ASN A 177 18.06 -15.94 8.06
N HIS A 178 18.41 -16.55 9.20
CA HIS A 178 17.42 -17.01 10.19
C HIS A 178 16.67 -15.84 10.83
N ALA A 179 17.36 -14.73 11.15
CA ALA A 179 16.71 -13.53 11.69
C ALA A 179 15.80 -12.84 10.66
N PHE A 180 16.21 -12.80 9.40
CA PHE A 180 15.40 -12.32 8.28
C PHE A 180 14.09 -13.13 8.15
N GLU A 181 14.19 -14.46 8.12
CA GLU A 181 13.04 -15.36 8.02
C GLU A 181 12.11 -15.25 9.24
N ASP A 182 12.66 -15.22 10.46
CA ASP A 182 11.87 -15.09 11.69
C ASP A 182 11.11 -13.75 11.76
N ALA A 183 11.76 -12.64 11.39
CA ALA A 183 11.13 -11.33 11.34
C ALA A 183 9.98 -11.30 10.31
N ILE A 184 10.20 -11.89 9.13
CA ILE A 184 9.16 -12.02 8.10
C ILE A 184 8.00 -12.87 8.60
N GLN A 185 8.28 -14.01 9.23
CA GLN A 185 7.25 -14.90 9.76
C GLN A 185 6.42 -14.23 10.85
N ARG A 186 7.04 -13.50 11.78
CA ARG A 186 6.34 -12.74 12.83
C ARG A 186 5.42 -11.67 12.24
N ALA A 187 5.92 -10.92 11.26
CA ALA A 187 5.13 -9.90 10.60
C ALA A 187 3.93 -10.52 9.84
N PHE A 188 4.14 -11.59 9.06
CA PHE A 188 3.04 -12.26 8.35
C PHE A 188 2.01 -12.91 9.27
N ARG A 189 2.41 -13.46 10.42
CA ARG A 189 1.45 -14.06 11.37
C ARG A 189 0.35 -13.09 11.79
N ALA A 190 0.69 -11.81 11.96
CA ALA A 190 -0.30 -10.77 12.28
C ALA A 190 -1.32 -10.56 11.13
N TRP A 191 -0.89 -10.76 9.89
CA TRP A 191 -1.70 -10.51 8.69
C TRP A 191 -2.39 -11.75 8.12
N ALA A 192 -1.93 -12.96 8.45
CA ALA A 192 -2.52 -14.22 7.98
C ALA A 192 -4.02 -14.30 8.28
N VAL A 193 -4.44 -13.76 9.43
CA VAL A 193 -5.86 -13.65 9.82
C VAL A 193 -6.65 -12.79 8.82
N PHE A 194 -6.09 -11.67 8.37
CA PHE A 194 -6.74 -10.75 7.42
C PHE A 194 -6.93 -11.40 6.05
N TYR A 195 -5.95 -12.16 5.58
CA TYR A 195 -6.07 -12.91 4.32
C TYR A 195 -6.90 -14.18 4.47
N GLY A 196 -7.49 -14.44 5.65
CA GLY A 196 -8.29 -15.61 5.96
C GLY A 196 -7.50 -16.91 5.78
N GLU A 197 -6.18 -16.87 5.96
CA GLU A 197 -5.39 -18.05 6.28
C GLU A 197 -5.79 -18.45 7.71
N SER A 198 -6.89 -19.21 7.78
CA SER A 198 -7.29 -19.88 9.01
C SER A 198 -6.09 -20.62 9.56
N GLN A 199 -5.73 -20.36 10.83
CA GLN A 199 -4.73 -21.11 11.58
C GLN A 199 -5.20 -22.56 11.84
N SER A 200 -5.86 -23.22 10.89
CA SER A 200 -6.25 -24.63 10.99
C SER A 200 -5.05 -25.59 10.91
N GLY A 201 -3.88 -25.14 11.37
CA GLY A 201 -2.78 -25.98 11.83
C GLY A 201 -3.08 -26.73 13.12
N GLY A 202 -4.34 -26.84 13.53
CA GLY A 202 -4.79 -28.02 14.26
C GLY A 202 -4.77 -29.19 13.29
N SER A 203 -3.69 -29.98 13.30
CA SER A 203 -3.55 -31.24 12.56
C SER A 203 -4.74 -32.15 12.83
N ARG A 204 -5.83 -31.98 12.08
CA ARG A 204 -6.88 -32.99 11.99
C ARG A 204 -6.43 -33.94 10.90
N SER A 205 -5.63 -34.92 11.32
CA SER A 205 -5.34 -36.12 10.53
C SER A 205 -6.68 -36.81 10.21
N ILE A 206 -7.28 -36.45 9.08
CA ILE A 206 -8.37 -37.19 8.48
C ILE A 206 -7.71 -38.00 7.36
N ARG A 207 -7.37 -39.26 7.67
CA ARG A 207 -6.86 -40.31 6.76
C ARG A 207 -5.44 -40.12 6.22
N GLY A 208 -4.43 -39.98 7.08
CA GLY A 208 -3.06 -40.44 6.80
C GLY A 208 -2.28 -39.78 5.66
N ALA A 209 -2.81 -38.72 5.04
CA ALA A 209 -2.08 -37.88 4.11
C ALA A 209 -1.68 -36.59 4.83
N ASP A 210 -0.40 -36.50 5.23
CA ASP A 210 0.19 -35.28 5.77
C ASP A 210 0.26 -34.21 4.67
N PHE A 211 -0.84 -33.48 4.49
CA PHE A 211 -0.86 -32.31 3.62
C PHE A 211 -0.21 -31.15 4.36
N ARG A 212 1.13 -31.08 4.32
CA ARG A 212 1.84 -29.86 4.70
C ARG A 212 1.39 -28.76 3.74
N VAL A 213 0.61 -27.81 4.24
CA VAL A 213 0.33 -26.59 3.51
C VAL A 213 1.68 -25.90 3.32
N ALA A 214 2.20 -25.95 2.10
CA ALA A 214 3.41 -25.23 1.74
C ALA A 214 3.24 -23.76 2.16
N SER A 215 4.29 -23.18 2.76
CA SER A 215 4.27 -21.77 3.13
C SER A 215 3.91 -20.94 1.91
N GLN A 216 2.89 -20.08 2.03
CA GLN A 216 2.40 -19.25 0.92
C GLN A 216 3.40 -18.13 0.54
N TRP A 217 4.58 -18.13 1.13
CA TRP A 217 5.63 -17.17 0.89
C TRP A 217 6.98 -17.88 0.76
N LEU A 218 7.87 -17.24 0.00
CA LEU A 218 9.28 -17.56 -0.09
C LEU A 218 10.08 -16.26 0.08
N ALA A 219 10.97 -16.23 1.06
CA ALA A 219 11.88 -15.12 1.29
C ALA A 219 13.30 -15.58 0.97
N THR A 220 14.06 -14.78 0.22
CA THR A 220 15.48 -15.04 -0.05
C THR A 220 16.28 -13.79 0.25
N LEU A 221 17.40 -13.97 0.94
CA LEU A 221 18.39 -12.94 1.22
C LEU A 221 19.67 -13.29 0.46
N GLU A 222 20.05 -12.43 -0.47
CA GLU A 222 21.26 -12.57 -1.29
C GLU A 222 22.24 -11.45 -0.90
N SER A 223 23.49 -11.80 -0.64
CA SER A 223 24.59 -10.82 -0.64
C SER A 223 25.01 -10.57 -2.10
N GLY A 224 25.15 -9.30 -2.48
CA GLY A 224 25.51 -8.93 -3.84
C GLY A 224 26.63 -7.90 -3.86
N GLN A 225 27.44 -7.93 -4.91
CA GLN A 225 28.30 -6.80 -5.30
C GLN A 225 27.51 -5.88 -6.21
N MET A 226 27.62 -4.57 -6.01
CA MET A 226 27.05 -3.65 -6.99
C MET A 226 27.84 -3.83 -8.29
N PRO A 227 27.18 -3.98 -9.45
CA PRO A 227 27.91 -3.95 -10.71
C PRO A 227 28.63 -2.61 -10.78
N ASP A 228 29.95 -2.66 -10.92
CA ASP A 228 30.80 -1.48 -10.90
C ASP A 228 30.25 -0.46 -11.90
N ARG A 229 29.87 0.71 -11.38
CA ARG A 229 29.10 1.72 -12.14
C ARG A 229 29.92 2.32 -13.28
N ASP A 230 31.21 2.02 -13.30
CA ASP A 230 32.13 2.32 -14.39
C ASP A 230 31.98 1.30 -15.53
N GLY A 231 30.82 1.33 -16.18
CA GLY A 231 30.71 0.97 -17.61
C GLY A 231 31.45 1.95 -18.54
N GLY A 232 32.39 2.72 -18.00
CA GLY A 232 33.17 3.74 -18.68
C GLY A 232 34.52 3.18 -19.14
N LEU A 233 34.62 2.98 -20.45
CA LEU A 233 35.85 2.68 -21.21
C LEU A 233 36.41 1.27 -20.97
N LYS A 234 36.01 0.36 -21.86
CA LYS A 234 36.87 -0.75 -22.28
C LYS A 234 38.25 -0.17 -22.66
N ALA A 235 39.19 -0.19 -21.72
CA ALA A 235 40.58 0.08 -22.02
C ALA A 235 41.02 -0.95 -23.08
N SER A 236 41.57 -0.45 -24.17
CA SER A 236 42.10 -1.28 -25.25
C SER A 236 43.15 -2.26 -24.71
N PRO A 237 43.23 -3.48 -25.28
CA PRO A 237 44.23 -4.47 -24.88
C PRO A 237 45.61 -4.02 -25.35
N GLY A 238 46.39 -3.37 -24.48
CA GLY A 238 47.68 -2.82 -24.89
C GLY A 238 48.55 -2.28 -23.75
N SER A 239 48.87 -3.09 -22.75
CA SER A 239 50.16 -3.04 -22.02
C SER A 239 50.16 -4.09 -20.92
N GLN A 240 50.78 -5.24 -21.21
CA GLN A 240 51.11 -6.25 -20.21
C GLN A 240 52.35 -5.75 -19.45
N SER A 241 52.16 -5.22 -18.25
CA SER A 241 53.24 -5.05 -17.27
C SER A 241 53.04 -6.08 -16.17
N ALA A 242 53.94 -7.04 -16.12
CA ALA A 242 53.96 -8.14 -15.16
C ALA A 242 54.42 -7.65 -13.79
N SER A 243 53.48 -7.40 -12.88
CA SER A 243 53.75 -7.43 -11.44
C SER A 243 52.87 -8.51 -10.82
N ASN A 244 53.51 -9.62 -10.48
CA ASN A 244 52.92 -10.78 -9.83
C ASN A 244 52.68 -10.46 -8.35
N ASP A 245 51.46 -10.10 -8.00
CA ASP A 245 50.92 -10.40 -6.66
C ASP A 245 49.38 -10.44 -6.75
N PRO A 246 48.77 -11.63 -6.84
CA PRO A 246 47.33 -11.76 -6.77
C PRO A 246 46.92 -11.65 -5.30
N MET A 247 46.87 -10.43 -4.76
CA MET A 247 46.08 -10.21 -3.55
C MET A 247 44.61 -10.44 -3.89
N LEU A 248 44.15 -11.66 -3.60
CA LEU A 248 42.76 -12.07 -3.48
C LEU A 248 42.11 -11.27 -2.34
N PHE A 249 41.87 -9.97 -2.55
CA PHE A 249 40.84 -9.29 -1.82
C PHE A 249 39.52 -9.90 -2.32
N ALA A 250 39.03 -10.87 -1.56
CA ALA A 250 37.70 -11.41 -1.77
C ALA A 250 36.73 -10.24 -1.65
N ASN A 251 36.27 -9.75 -2.81
CA ASN A 251 35.34 -8.64 -2.94
C ASN A 251 34.21 -8.77 -1.90
N GLU A 252 34.26 -7.93 -0.86
CA GLU A 252 33.21 -7.90 0.16
C GLU A 252 31.88 -7.50 -0.51
N PRO A 253 30.75 -8.07 -0.05
CA PRO A 253 29.45 -7.68 -0.59
C PRO A 253 29.10 -6.25 -0.15
N ASP A 254 28.86 -5.36 -1.11
CA ASP A 254 28.52 -3.95 -0.83
C ASP A 254 27.05 -3.74 -0.44
N HIS A 255 26.18 -4.73 -0.67
CA HIS A 255 24.77 -4.63 -0.33
C HIS A 255 24.11 -5.97 -0.01
N LEU A 256 23.05 -5.89 0.78
CA LEU A 256 22.09 -6.97 0.98
C LEU A 256 20.89 -6.77 0.06
N LYS A 257 20.47 -7.83 -0.61
CA LYS A 257 19.28 -7.85 -1.46
C LYS A 257 18.27 -8.85 -0.89
N GLY A 258 17.16 -8.33 -0.40
CA GLY A 258 16.02 -9.13 0.04
C GLY A 258 15.00 -9.26 -1.07
N VAL A 259 14.54 -10.48 -1.33
CA VAL A 259 13.42 -10.77 -2.22
C VAL A 259 12.38 -11.53 -1.42
N LEU A 260 11.16 -11.00 -1.40
CA LEU A 260 10.03 -11.66 -0.75
C LEU A 260 8.94 -11.90 -1.80
N SER A 261 8.62 -13.17 -2.01
CA SER A 261 7.56 -13.60 -2.90
C SER A 261 6.39 -14.14 -2.08
N TYR A 262 5.18 -13.69 -2.34
CA TYR A 262 3.96 -14.09 -1.64
C TYR A 262 2.88 -14.51 -2.64
N LYS A 263 2.20 -15.61 -2.32
CA LYS A 263 1.13 -16.20 -3.09
C LYS A 263 -0.20 -15.89 -2.40
N MET A 264 -0.83 -14.80 -2.80
CA MET A 264 -2.08 -14.32 -2.18
C MET A 264 -3.30 -15.04 -2.77
N PRO A 265 -4.14 -15.71 -1.96
CA PRO A 265 -5.32 -16.41 -2.47
C PRO A 265 -6.40 -15.43 -2.99
N LEU A 266 -6.95 -15.72 -4.16
CA LEU A 266 -8.08 -14.98 -4.72
C LEU A 266 -9.36 -15.33 -3.95
N LYS A 267 -9.99 -14.35 -3.31
CA LYS A 267 -11.22 -14.59 -2.50
C LYS A 267 -12.45 -14.92 -3.34
N LEU A 268 -12.44 -14.62 -4.64
CA LEU A 268 -13.59 -14.76 -5.54
C LEU A 268 -13.26 -15.74 -6.68
N PRO A 269 -13.33 -17.06 -6.43
CA PRO A 269 -12.88 -18.07 -7.40
C PRO A 269 -13.67 -18.05 -8.71
N PHE A 270 -14.90 -17.52 -8.71
CA PHE A 270 -15.73 -17.41 -9.91
C PHE A 270 -15.14 -16.49 -10.98
N PHE A 271 -14.32 -15.51 -10.60
CA PHE A 271 -13.64 -14.66 -11.58
C PHE A 271 -12.37 -15.29 -12.16
N GLY A 272 -11.81 -16.33 -11.55
CA GLY A 272 -10.54 -16.91 -11.98
C GLY A 272 -10.54 -17.30 -13.46
N ARG A 273 -11.60 -17.98 -13.92
CA ARG A 273 -11.73 -18.36 -15.34
C ARG A 273 -11.88 -17.17 -16.28
N ALA A 274 -12.60 -16.12 -15.87
CA ALA A 274 -12.75 -14.91 -16.68
C ALA A 274 -11.44 -14.12 -16.75
N LEU A 275 -10.73 -14.00 -15.63
CA LEU A 275 -9.41 -13.37 -15.55
C LEU A 275 -8.38 -14.11 -16.39
N ALA A 276 -8.44 -15.45 -16.44
CA ALA A 276 -7.55 -16.27 -17.26
C ALA A 276 -7.67 -16.03 -18.77
N GLN A 277 -8.79 -15.45 -19.23
CA GLN A 277 -8.96 -15.07 -20.63
C GLN A 277 -8.26 -13.75 -20.97
N VAL A 278 -7.99 -12.92 -19.96
CA VAL A 278 -7.46 -11.56 -20.13
C VAL A 278 -6.02 -11.45 -19.64
N LEU A 279 -5.62 -12.25 -18.66
CA LEU A 279 -4.31 -12.22 -18.02
C LEU A 279 -3.56 -13.53 -18.28
N PRO A 280 -2.24 -13.47 -18.48
CA PRO A 280 -1.41 -14.68 -18.56
C PRO A 280 -1.47 -15.43 -17.22
N VAL A 281 -1.78 -16.73 -17.29
CA VAL A 281 -1.89 -17.61 -16.12
C VAL A 281 -0.75 -18.64 -16.14
N SER A 282 -0.01 -18.73 -15.04
CA SER A 282 0.95 -19.81 -14.84
C SER A 282 0.27 -21.05 -14.24
N PRO A 283 0.41 -22.24 -14.85
CA PRO A 283 -0.22 -23.47 -14.37
C PRO A 283 0.43 -24.05 -13.11
N ASP A 284 1.69 -23.69 -12.82
CA ASP A 284 2.47 -24.38 -11.79
C ASP A 284 2.83 -23.48 -10.59
N CYS A 285 2.41 -22.21 -10.61
CA CYS A 285 2.78 -21.21 -9.59
C CYS A 285 4.29 -21.16 -9.25
N ASN A 286 5.15 -21.64 -10.15
CA ASN A 286 6.59 -21.75 -9.91
C ASN A 286 7.27 -20.39 -10.08
N LEU A 287 8.31 -20.14 -9.27
CA LEU A 287 9.10 -18.91 -9.30
C LEU A 287 9.72 -18.57 -10.67
N ALA A 288 9.85 -19.57 -11.55
CA ALA A 288 10.36 -19.40 -12.90
C ALA A 288 9.43 -18.56 -13.79
N THR A 289 8.11 -18.56 -13.53
CA THR A 289 7.13 -17.75 -14.28
C THR A 289 7.10 -16.31 -13.77
N LYS A 290 8.22 -15.59 -13.90
CA LYS A 290 8.40 -14.20 -13.45
C LYS A 290 7.48 -13.16 -14.13
N GLY A 291 6.66 -13.54 -15.10
CA GLY A 291 5.82 -12.62 -15.88
C GLY A 291 4.31 -12.74 -15.66
N SER A 292 3.82 -13.79 -15.01
CA SER A 292 2.38 -13.99 -14.79
C SER A 292 2.01 -13.60 -13.36
N GLY A 293 1.24 -12.52 -13.20
CA GLY A 293 0.70 -12.13 -11.89
C GLY A 293 -0.34 -13.11 -11.34
N LEU A 294 -0.91 -13.98 -12.16
CA LEU A 294 -1.96 -14.94 -11.78
C LEU A 294 -1.47 -16.38 -11.97
N CYS A 295 -1.75 -17.25 -11.00
CA CYS A 295 -1.43 -18.67 -11.10
C CYS A 295 -2.52 -19.55 -10.47
N VAL A 296 -2.57 -20.82 -10.86
CA VAL A 296 -3.55 -21.79 -10.37
C VAL A 296 -2.83 -22.98 -9.75
N GLU A 297 -3.20 -23.37 -8.54
CA GLU A 297 -2.70 -24.60 -7.91
C GLU A 297 -3.85 -25.30 -7.17
N GLY A 298 -4.05 -26.60 -7.43
CA GLY A 298 -5.11 -27.37 -6.78
C GLY A 298 -6.52 -26.81 -7.03
N GLY A 299 -6.77 -26.20 -8.19
CA GLY A 299 -8.04 -25.57 -8.53
C GLY A 299 -8.32 -24.22 -7.83
N ARG A 300 -7.36 -23.71 -7.05
CA ARG A 300 -7.43 -22.39 -6.41
C ARG A 300 -6.61 -21.37 -7.20
N TRP A 301 -7.11 -20.14 -7.24
CA TRP A 301 -6.49 -19.01 -7.94
C TRP A 301 -5.69 -18.17 -6.96
N TYR A 302 -4.52 -17.71 -7.38
CA TYR A 302 -3.63 -16.91 -6.56
C TYR A 302 -3.03 -15.76 -7.35
N TRP A 303 -2.87 -14.61 -6.68
CA TRP A 303 -1.99 -13.54 -7.12
C TRP A 303 -0.56 -13.84 -6.66
N TRP A 304 0.37 -13.80 -7.60
CA TRP A 304 1.79 -13.83 -7.29
C TRP A 304 2.30 -12.40 -7.11
N MET A 305 2.80 -12.09 -5.93
CA MET A 305 3.34 -10.78 -5.58
C MET A 305 4.81 -10.91 -5.19
N GLN A 306 5.65 -10.00 -5.67
CA GLN A 306 7.06 -9.97 -5.33
C GLN A 306 7.48 -8.56 -4.89
N ALA A 307 8.05 -8.46 -3.69
CA ALA A 307 8.74 -7.27 -3.20
C ALA A 307 10.25 -7.51 -3.25
N ARG A 308 10.99 -6.45 -3.59
CA ARG A 308 12.45 -6.45 -3.60
C ARG A 308 12.95 -5.22 -2.86
N ALA A 309 13.92 -5.41 -1.98
CA ALA A 309 14.57 -4.35 -1.24
C ALA A 309 16.08 -4.54 -1.33
N ARG A 310 16.80 -3.42 -1.32
CA ARG A 310 18.25 -3.38 -1.26
C ARG A 310 18.64 -2.46 -0.10
N ILE A 311 19.58 -2.92 0.72
CA ILE A 311 20.18 -2.10 1.77
C ILE A 311 21.69 -2.09 1.54
N PRO A 312 22.32 -0.91 1.39
CA PRO A 312 23.77 -0.83 1.34
C PRO A 312 24.35 -1.30 2.67
N ILE A 313 25.37 -2.16 2.62
CA ILE A 313 26.14 -2.49 3.82
C ILE A 313 27.11 -1.32 3.99
N PRO A 314 27.06 -0.58 5.11
CA PRO A 314 28.03 0.49 5.33
C PRO A 314 29.43 -0.12 5.32
N ALA A 315 30.24 0.23 4.32
CA ALA A 315 31.63 -0.16 4.26
C ALA A 315 32.31 0.30 5.56
N THR A 316 32.84 -0.64 6.32
CA THR A 316 33.60 -0.36 7.54
C THR A 316 34.79 0.57 7.30
N ALA A 317 35.26 0.64 6.05
CA ALA A 317 36.41 1.44 5.63
C ALA A 317 36.28 2.97 5.83
N GLY A 318 35.10 3.50 6.17
CA GLY A 318 34.89 4.96 6.32
C GLY A 318 34.81 5.48 7.76
N ILE A 319 34.67 4.63 8.78
CA ILE A 319 34.38 5.11 10.16
C ILE A 319 35.67 5.49 10.91
N GLU A 320 36.81 4.89 10.57
CA GLU A 320 38.12 5.27 11.14
C GLU A 320 38.51 6.71 10.79
N ALA A 321 38.09 7.22 9.62
CA ALA A 321 38.34 8.61 9.20
C ALA A 321 37.47 9.63 9.96
N PHE A 322 36.36 9.22 10.56
CA PHE A 322 35.50 10.10 11.34
C PHE A 322 35.96 10.21 12.80
N GLN A 323 36.54 9.14 13.37
CA GLN A 323 37.11 9.17 14.73
C GLN A 323 38.43 9.95 14.81
N THR A 324 39.28 9.88 13.79
CA THR A 324 40.52 10.69 13.73
C THR A 324 40.26 12.20 13.64
N GLY A 325 39.08 12.63 13.18
CA GLY A 325 38.68 14.04 13.18
C GLY A 325 38.14 14.55 14.53
N GLN A 326 37.70 13.66 15.42
CA GLN A 326 37.00 14.04 16.66
C GLN A 326 37.96 14.22 17.86
N GLU A 327 39.14 13.58 17.85
CA GLU A 327 40.20 13.82 18.84
C GLU A 327 40.88 15.19 18.68
N ALA A 328 40.82 15.80 17.49
CA ALA A 328 41.41 17.12 17.26
C ALA A 328 40.58 18.30 17.84
N SER A 329 39.36 18.06 18.34
CA SER A 329 38.45 19.13 18.79
C SER A 329 38.12 19.12 20.30
N GLN A 330 38.80 18.31 21.10
CA GLN A 330 38.68 18.32 22.57
C GLN A 330 39.96 18.81 23.25
N THR A 331 40.32 20.08 23.03
CA THR A 331 41.09 20.82 24.03
C THR A 331 40.41 22.18 24.25
N ASN A 332 40.22 22.52 25.53
CA ASN A 332 39.74 23.79 26.07
C ASN A 332 38.23 23.99 26.19
N HIS A 333 37.65 23.55 27.32
CA HIS A 333 37.08 24.49 28.29
C HIS A 333 36.55 23.75 29.53
N SER A 334 37.29 23.85 30.64
CA SER A 334 36.77 23.59 31.98
C SER A 334 36.85 24.89 32.80
N LYS A 335 35.69 25.37 33.25
CA LYS A 335 35.56 26.32 34.37
C LYS A 335 34.57 25.72 35.36
N PRO A 336 34.88 25.69 36.66
CA PRO A 336 33.97 25.18 37.69
C PRO A 336 32.98 26.27 38.11
N TYR A 337 31.74 25.87 38.37
CA TYR A 337 30.74 26.71 39.03
C TYR A 337 30.36 26.05 40.35
N ASP A 338 30.71 26.71 41.45
CA ASP A 338 30.16 26.46 42.78
C ASP A 338 28.71 26.93 42.82
N GLN A 339 27.82 26.16 43.46
CA GLN A 339 26.80 26.74 44.32
C GLN A 339 26.17 25.73 45.29
N SER A 340 26.06 26.23 46.51
CA SER A 340 25.62 25.64 47.76
C SER A 340 24.10 25.49 47.89
N GLU A 341 23.74 24.46 48.66
CA GLU A 341 22.68 24.37 49.68
C GLU A 341 21.56 25.43 49.73
N ALA A 342 20.31 24.94 49.76
CA ALA A 342 19.32 25.39 50.73
C ALA A 342 18.33 24.26 51.04
N ALA A 343 18.18 24.00 52.34
CA ALA A 343 17.32 23.01 52.97
C ALA A 343 15.90 23.54 53.21
N GLY A 344 14.99 22.61 53.50
CA GLY A 344 13.66 22.84 54.08
C GLY A 344 12.55 22.21 53.23
N ASP A 345 11.50 21.60 53.76
CA ASP A 345 11.12 21.24 55.13
C ASP A 345 9.98 20.22 54.96
N SER A 346 9.82 19.36 55.95
CA SER A 346 8.82 18.32 56.12
C SER A 346 7.38 18.86 56.17
N THR A 347 6.41 18.04 55.75
CA THR A 347 5.27 17.64 56.61
C THR A 347 4.40 16.58 55.95
N ASP A 348 4.20 15.51 56.72
CA ASP A 348 3.20 14.44 56.59
C ASP A 348 1.76 14.97 56.64
N VAL A 349 0.86 14.43 55.80
CA VAL A 349 -0.57 14.26 56.13
C VAL A 349 -1.15 13.00 55.45
N THR A 350 -1.27 11.95 56.27
CA THR A 350 -2.28 10.88 56.38
C THR A 350 -3.07 10.32 55.19
N LYS A 351 -2.97 8.99 55.08
CA LYS A 351 -3.97 8.00 54.61
C LYS A 351 -5.37 8.21 55.22
N ALA A 352 -6.42 8.09 54.41
CA ALA A 352 -7.59 7.20 54.61
C ALA A 352 -8.63 7.45 53.50
N ASP A 353 -8.93 6.45 52.68
CA ASP A 353 -10.23 5.77 52.70
C ASP A 353 -10.43 4.87 51.47
N ALA A 354 -10.43 3.58 51.74
CA ALA A 354 -10.96 2.55 50.86
C ALA A 354 -12.41 2.30 51.25
N ARG A 355 -13.35 2.50 50.31
CA ARG A 355 -14.67 1.87 50.36
C ARG A 355 -15.03 1.29 49.00
N GLN A 356 -15.20 -0.02 49.02
CA GLN A 356 -15.89 -0.83 48.03
C GLN A 356 -17.32 -0.31 47.80
N PHE A 357 -17.76 -0.31 46.55
CA PHE A 357 -19.14 -0.61 46.19
C PHE A 357 -19.14 -1.45 44.93
N SER A 358 -19.52 -2.72 45.11
CA SER A 358 -19.94 -3.63 44.05
C SER A 358 -21.46 -3.59 44.00
N LEU A 359 -22.03 -3.33 42.81
CA LEU A 359 -23.41 -3.54 42.32
C LEU A 359 -23.40 -2.81 40.96
N SER A 360 -23.88 -3.30 39.82
CA SER A 360 -24.71 -4.44 39.48
C SER A 360 -24.67 -4.56 37.95
N ALA A 361 -24.78 -5.78 37.44
CA ALA A 361 -24.90 -6.07 36.03
C ALA A 361 -26.30 -5.71 35.52
N GLU A 362 -26.41 -4.71 34.66
CA GLU A 362 -27.39 -4.60 33.56
C GLU A 362 -27.18 -3.25 32.83
N GLN A 363 -27.38 -3.25 31.51
CA GLN A 363 -27.28 -2.12 30.56
C GLN A 363 -25.88 -1.76 30.02
N ALA A 364 -25.56 -2.28 28.83
CA ALA A 364 -25.20 -1.47 27.65
C ALA A 364 -24.82 -2.38 26.46
N PHE A 365 -25.82 -2.79 25.67
CA PHE A 365 -25.60 -3.06 24.23
C PHE A 365 -25.89 -1.74 23.50
N LEU A 366 -24.87 -0.92 23.31
CA LEU A 366 -24.86 0.15 22.32
C LEU A 366 -23.90 -0.24 21.20
N PRO A 367 -24.29 -0.13 19.93
CA PRO A 367 -23.42 -0.44 18.80
C PRO A 367 -22.25 0.54 18.77
N SER A 368 -21.05 -0.01 18.58
CA SER A 368 -19.82 0.74 18.35
C SER A 368 -20.00 1.70 17.18
N SER A 369 -19.72 2.98 17.46
CA SER A 369 -19.76 4.09 16.50
C SER A 369 -18.85 3.81 15.28
N PRO A 370 -19.30 4.06 14.03
CA PRO A 370 -18.53 3.83 12.80
C PRO A 370 -17.45 4.91 12.54
N GLY A 371 -16.84 5.45 13.60
CA GLY A 371 -15.92 6.58 13.54
C GLY A 371 -14.45 6.25 13.31
N ALA A 372 -14.04 4.97 13.36
CA ALA A 372 -12.63 4.58 13.25
C ALA A 372 -12.13 4.42 11.80
N LEU A 373 -13.00 4.03 10.87
CA LEU A 373 -12.62 3.81 9.46
C LEU A 373 -12.13 5.10 8.74
N PRO A 374 -12.74 6.28 8.96
CA PRO A 374 -12.30 7.51 8.32
C PRO A 374 -10.90 7.97 8.77
N GLN A 375 -10.53 7.71 10.04
CA GLN A 375 -9.23 8.12 10.59
C GLN A 375 -8.09 7.26 10.04
N THR A 376 -8.31 5.95 9.89
CA THR A 376 -7.32 5.05 9.27
C THR A 376 -7.11 5.38 7.80
N ILE A 377 -8.16 5.72 7.06
CA ILE A 377 -8.06 6.12 5.64
C ILE A 377 -7.36 7.49 5.51
N ALA A 378 -7.65 8.45 6.40
CA ALA A 378 -6.97 9.74 6.41
C ALA A 378 -5.47 9.62 6.76
N ALA A 379 -5.11 8.77 7.72
CA ALA A 379 -3.72 8.47 8.03
C ALA A 379 -2.99 7.80 6.84
N LEU A 380 -3.66 6.87 6.15
CA LEU A 380 -3.12 6.19 4.97
C LEU A 380 -2.94 7.14 3.76
N ILE A 381 -3.86 8.09 3.57
CA ILE A 381 -3.75 9.15 2.54
C ILE A 381 -2.60 10.11 2.89
N THR A 382 -2.42 10.45 4.17
CA THR A 382 -1.34 11.34 4.63
C THR A 382 0.03 10.68 4.47
N GLU A 383 0.16 9.39 4.77
CA GLU A 383 1.37 8.62 4.48
C GLU A 383 1.64 8.51 2.96
N LEU A 384 0.60 8.25 2.15
CA LEU A 384 0.75 8.17 0.69
C LEU A 384 1.17 9.52 0.07
N GLN A 385 0.73 10.64 0.65
CA GLN A 385 1.14 11.99 0.26
C GLN A 385 2.56 12.34 0.74
N ALA A 386 3.00 11.82 1.90
CA ALA A 386 4.39 11.97 2.35
C ALA A 386 5.39 11.17 1.48
N VAL A 387 4.92 10.13 0.79
CA VAL A 387 5.71 9.29 -0.13
C VAL A 387 5.73 9.83 -1.58
N THR A 388 4.99 10.90 -1.88
CA THR A 388 5.06 11.57 -3.19
C THR A 388 5.98 12.79 -3.11
N PRO A 389 7.26 12.70 -3.55
CA PRO A 389 8.15 13.84 -3.50
C PRO A 389 7.74 14.87 -4.56
N THR A 390 7.48 16.11 -4.11
CA THR A 390 7.66 17.29 -4.95
C THR A 390 9.16 17.50 -5.10
N ALA A 391 9.76 16.88 -6.13
CA ALA A 391 11.21 16.90 -6.31
C ALA A 391 11.66 17.85 -7.41
N SER A 392 12.61 18.73 -7.06
CA SER A 392 13.56 19.31 -8.00
C SER A 392 14.52 18.21 -8.52
N GLU A 393 15.05 18.39 -9.73
CA GLU A 393 15.76 17.38 -10.52
C GLU A 393 16.94 16.67 -9.82
N ARG A 394 17.56 17.23 -8.78
CA ARG A 394 18.69 16.58 -8.06
C ARG A 394 18.28 15.49 -7.07
N SER A 395 17.05 15.48 -6.57
CA SER A 395 16.59 14.49 -5.57
C SER A 395 16.18 13.15 -6.18
N HIS A 396 16.01 13.10 -7.51
CA HIS A 396 15.50 11.92 -8.22
C HIS A 396 16.52 10.77 -8.27
N GLN A 397 17.82 11.06 -8.13
CA GLN A 397 18.88 10.08 -8.40
C GLN A 397 19.31 9.29 -7.15
N VAL A 398 19.29 9.89 -5.96
CA VAL A 398 19.61 9.18 -4.70
C VAL A 398 18.44 8.29 -4.25
N ILE A 399 17.21 8.65 -4.58
CA ILE A 399 16.00 7.85 -4.25
C ILE A 399 15.89 6.60 -5.15
N GLN A 400 16.51 6.59 -6.34
CA GLN A 400 16.57 5.40 -7.20
C GLN A 400 17.50 4.30 -6.66
N ASP A 401 18.56 4.65 -5.91
CA ASP A 401 19.57 3.69 -5.43
C ASP A 401 19.18 3.01 -4.09
N CYS A 402 18.26 3.59 -3.32
CA CYS A 402 17.64 2.97 -2.13
C CYS A 402 16.19 2.48 -2.35
N GLY A 403 15.73 2.45 -3.61
CA GLY A 403 14.32 2.27 -3.97
C GLY A 403 13.82 0.82 -3.94
N ILE A 404 12.63 0.61 -3.37
CA ILE A 404 11.85 -0.63 -3.54
C ILE A 404 11.40 -0.70 -5.00
N GLN A 405 11.98 -1.64 -5.76
CA GLN A 405 11.50 -1.95 -7.10
C GLN A 405 10.40 -3.00 -6.99
N PHE A 406 9.16 -2.56 -7.16
CA PHE A 406 8.06 -3.47 -7.44
C PHE A 406 8.16 -3.88 -8.92
N GLY A 407 8.18 -5.19 -9.20
CA GLY A 407 8.01 -5.69 -10.57
C GLY A 407 6.67 -5.22 -11.14
N THR A 408 6.58 -5.20 -12.47
CA THR A 408 5.37 -4.87 -13.24
C THR A 408 4.16 -5.67 -12.81
#